data_AF-A0A832CBX4-F1
#
_entry.id   AF-A0A832CBX4-F1
#
_cell.length_a   1.000
_cell.length_b   1.000
_cell.length_c   1.000
_cell.angle_alpha   90.00
_cell.angle_beta   90.00
_cell.angle_gamma   90.00
#
_symmetry.space_group_name_H-M   'P 1'
#
loop_
_entity.id
_entity.type
_entity.pdbx_description
1 polymer ?
#
loop_
_entity_poly.entity_id
_entity_poly.type
_entity_poly.pdbx_seq_one_letter_code
_entity_poly.pdbx_strand_id
1 'polypeptide(L)'
;MKWPGYPIINPAVLSSRSEALLAAAWAVVHFLGEEGYRKLAKKIIRAKKRMVNGFADSGYRALGEPSVIAAFTSEDVNLFKLSDEMAKKGWIIQAQKGIQNMKIPPSLHLTITPIHDETVDAMLEDLKACTEAVKKMPPSETEGLLDTFGLILSMLAPEEMDIAAMGKLFTEMEKAMDQYGPKIMQVLGLEKGFPKEMGMIFQLLASLPPEIAELLSSYIVVEMFHGGL
;
A
#
# COMPACT_ATOMS: atom_id res chain seq x y z
N MET A 1 14.44 44.07 3.90
CA MET A 1 14.02 43.19 2.79
C MET A 1 15.18 43.05 1.81
N LYS A 2 15.56 41.83 1.40
CA LYS A 2 16.67 41.59 0.44
C LYS A 2 16.22 41.51 -1.04
N TRP A 3 14.95 41.83 -1.32
CA TRP A 3 14.39 41.84 -2.67
C TRP A 3 14.26 43.29 -3.16
N PRO A 4 14.85 43.65 -4.32
CA PRO A 4 14.67 44.98 -4.93
C PRO A 4 13.28 45.25 -5.56
N GLY A 5 12.34 44.31 -5.45
CA GLY A 5 11.00 44.42 -6.04
C GLY A 5 9.96 45.00 -5.07
N TYR A 6 8.69 44.72 -5.33
CA TYR A 6 7.58 45.06 -4.44
C TYR A 6 7.29 43.93 -3.43
N PRO A 7 6.53 44.20 -2.36
CA PRO A 7 6.12 43.16 -1.41
C PRO A 7 5.33 42.07 -2.13
N ILE A 8 5.82 40.83 -2.09
CA ILE A 8 5.10 39.66 -2.60
C ILE A 8 4.49 38.91 -1.43
N ILE A 9 3.17 38.75 -1.46
CA ILE A 9 2.41 37.91 -0.54
C ILE A 9 1.95 36.70 -1.34
N ASN A 10 2.53 35.54 -1.05
CA ASN A 10 2.13 34.28 -1.65
C ASN A 10 1.49 33.39 -0.57
N PRO A 11 0.17 33.14 -0.61
CA PRO A 11 -0.53 32.38 0.41
C PRO A 11 -0.33 30.86 0.30
N ALA A 12 0.35 30.37 -0.75
CA ALA A 12 0.59 28.95 -0.99
C ALA A 12 2.01 28.70 -1.51
N VAL A 13 2.39 27.42 -1.64
CA VAL A 13 3.74 27.03 -2.13
C VAL A 13 3.97 27.51 -3.57
N LEU A 14 2.96 27.39 -4.43
CA LEU A 14 3.03 27.83 -5.82
C LEU A 14 2.56 29.28 -5.95
N SER A 15 3.38 30.11 -6.60
CA SER A 15 3.00 31.49 -6.97
C SER A 15 2.03 31.46 -8.16
N SER A 16 2.52 31.22 -9.37
CA SER A 16 1.66 30.95 -10.53
C SER A 16 1.04 29.57 -10.43
N ARG A 17 -0.28 29.48 -10.56
CA ARG A 17 -1.04 28.22 -10.51
C ARG A 17 -2.26 28.26 -11.43
N SER A 18 -2.71 27.09 -11.87
CA SER A 18 -3.88 26.97 -12.75
C SER A 18 -5.18 27.27 -11.99
N GLU A 19 -5.96 28.21 -12.48
CA GLU A 19 -7.29 28.53 -11.95
C GLU A 19 -8.36 27.49 -12.34
N ALA A 20 -8.09 26.66 -13.37
CA ALA A 20 -9.06 25.69 -13.86
C ALA A 20 -9.47 24.66 -12.80
N LEU A 21 -8.53 24.21 -11.96
CA LEU A 21 -8.83 23.28 -10.87
C LEU A 21 -9.69 23.93 -9.77
N LEU A 22 -9.48 25.22 -9.50
CA LEU A 22 -10.31 25.96 -8.56
C LEU A 22 -11.73 26.15 -9.10
N ALA A 23 -11.87 26.52 -10.37
CA ALA A 23 -13.15 26.63 -11.04
C ALA A 23 -13.90 25.28 -11.08
N ALA A 24 -13.20 24.17 -11.34
CA ALA A 24 -13.77 22.84 -11.32
C ALA A 24 -14.27 22.43 -9.92
N ALA A 25 -13.46 22.69 -8.88
CA ALA A 25 -13.86 22.42 -7.50
C ALA A 25 -15.09 23.26 -7.10
N TRP A 26 -15.12 24.55 -7.45
CA TRP A 26 -16.26 25.42 -7.23
C TRP A 26 -17.51 24.88 -7.94
N ALA A 27 -17.40 24.50 -9.22
CA ALA A 27 -18.51 23.94 -9.98
C ALA A 27 -19.08 22.65 -9.36
N VAL A 28 -18.22 21.74 -8.88
CA VAL A 28 -18.65 20.50 -8.22
C VAL A 28 -19.39 20.78 -6.91
N VAL A 29 -18.85 21.67 -6.07
CA VAL A 29 -19.48 22.05 -4.79
C VAL A 29 -20.87 22.63 -5.03
N HIS A 30 -21.00 23.54 -6.00
CA HIS A 30 -22.28 24.16 -6.35
C HIS A 30 -23.26 23.19 -7.03
N PHE A 31 -22.78 22.32 -7.90
CA PHE A 31 -23.60 21.32 -8.58
C PHE A 31 -24.17 20.28 -7.59
N LEU A 32 -23.35 19.78 -6.66
CA LEU A 32 -23.81 18.82 -5.67
C LEU A 32 -24.70 19.48 -4.61
N GLY A 33 -24.28 20.64 -4.11
CA GLY A 33 -24.91 21.28 -2.96
C GLY A 33 -24.96 20.36 -1.73
N GLU A 34 -25.66 20.80 -0.69
CA GLU A 34 -25.78 20.01 0.54
C GLU A 34 -26.50 18.67 0.30
N GLU A 35 -27.57 18.67 -0.51
CA GLU A 35 -28.37 17.47 -0.77
C GLU A 35 -27.57 16.39 -1.51
N GLY A 36 -26.80 16.77 -2.53
CA GLY A 36 -25.93 15.85 -3.27
C GLY A 36 -24.89 15.21 -2.35
N TYR A 37 -24.22 16.01 -1.52
CA TYR A 37 -23.27 15.48 -0.53
C TYR A 37 -23.95 14.54 0.49
N ARG A 38 -25.13 14.90 1.01
CA ARG A 38 -25.90 14.02 1.91
C ARG A 38 -26.27 12.69 1.25
N LYS A 39 -26.64 12.70 -0.04
CA LYS A 39 -26.96 11.49 -0.81
C LYS A 39 -25.74 10.59 -0.97
N LEU A 40 -24.59 11.16 -1.32
CA LEU A 40 -23.33 10.41 -1.46
C LEU A 40 -22.85 9.83 -0.12
N ALA A 41 -22.93 10.61 0.96
CA ALA A 41 -22.59 10.15 2.31
C ALA A 41 -23.45 8.96 2.75
N LYS A 42 -24.77 9.00 2.48
CA LYS A 42 -25.67 7.85 2.75
C LYS A 42 -25.26 6.59 1.99
N LYS A 43 -24.83 6.71 0.72
CA LYS A 43 -24.30 5.57 -0.06
C LYS A 43 -23.07 4.98 0.63
N ILE A 44 -22.11 5.81 1.02
CA ILE A 44 -20.88 5.36 1.70
C ILE A 44 -21.21 4.63 3.00
N ILE A 45 -22.11 5.16 3.84
CA ILE A 45 -22.48 4.53 5.12
C ILE A 45 -23.12 3.15 4.90
N ARG A 46 -24.02 3.02 3.91
CA ARG A 46 -24.64 1.72 3.57
C ARG A 46 -23.62 0.73 3.04
N ALA A 47 -22.79 1.15 2.08
CA ALA A 47 -21.72 0.34 1.51
C ALA A 47 -20.78 -0.16 2.61
N LYS A 48 -20.32 0.74 3.49
CA LYS A 48 -19.47 0.41 4.63
C LYS A 48 -20.07 -0.67 5.51
N LYS A 49 -21.33 -0.51 5.91
CA LYS A 49 -21.99 -1.48 6.80
C LYS A 49 -22.06 -2.86 6.14
N ARG A 50 -22.48 -2.93 4.88
CA ARG A 50 -22.59 -4.19 4.12
C ARG A 50 -21.23 -4.85 3.94
N MET A 51 -20.23 -4.06 3.58
CA MET A 51 -18.89 -4.52 3.30
C MET A 51 -18.17 -5.03 4.55
N VAL A 52 -18.23 -4.28 5.67
CA VAL A 52 -17.64 -4.71 6.96
C VAL A 52 -18.28 -6.00 7.45
N ASN A 53 -19.61 -6.12 7.35
CA ASN A 53 -20.31 -7.35 7.71
C ASN A 53 -19.89 -8.51 6.80
N GLY A 54 -19.85 -8.30 5.48
CA GLY A 54 -19.45 -9.33 4.53
C GLY A 54 -18.01 -9.80 4.70
N PHE A 55 -17.09 -8.90 5.07
CA PHE A 55 -15.72 -9.26 5.44
C PHE A 55 -15.70 -10.12 6.70
N ALA A 56 -16.45 -9.75 7.74
CA ALA A 56 -16.55 -10.54 8.98
C ALA A 56 -17.14 -11.92 8.72
N ASP A 57 -18.21 -12.01 7.92
CA ASP A 57 -18.86 -13.27 7.51
C ASP A 57 -17.92 -14.16 6.68
N SER A 58 -16.94 -13.56 6.00
CA SER A 58 -15.89 -14.26 5.24
C SER A 58 -14.66 -14.64 6.07
N GLY A 59 -14.70 -14.43 7.40
CA GLY A 59 -13.63 -14.79 8.33
C GLY A 59 -12.51 -13.75 8.48
N TYR A 60 -12.71 -12.54 7.97
CA TYR A 60 -11.74 -11.45 8.14
C TYR A 60 -12.05 -10.63 9.38
N ARG A 61 -11.01 -10.16 10.07
CA ARG A 61 -11.13 -9.30 11.24
C ARG A 61 -10.80 -7.85 10.87
N ALA A 62 -11.65 -6.92 11.24
CA ALA A 62 -11.35 -5.49 11.10
C ALA A 62 -10.22 -5.06 12.04
N LEU A 63 -9.39 -4.11 11.59
CA LEU A 63 -8.42 -3.41 12.44
C LEU A 63 -9.06 -2.12 12.96
N GLY A 64 -9.34 -2.08 14.27
CA GLY A 64 -10.05 -0.97 14.91
C GLY A 64 -11.52 -0.89 14.51
N GLU A 65 -12.12 0.29 14.67
CA GLU A 65 -13.48 0.56 14.21
C GLU A 65 -13.45 1.11 12.77
N PRO A 66 -14.02 0.39 11.77
CA PRO A 66 -13.94 0.83 10.38
C PRO A 66 -14.63 2.18 10.12
N SER A 67 -13.86 3.10 9.55
CA SER A 67 -14.35 4.37 9.01
C SER A 67 -14.71 4.22 7.52
N VAL A 68 -14.69 5.31 6.75
CA VAL A 68 -14.71 5.22 5.28
C VAL A 68 -13.45 4.55 4.72
N ILE A 69 -12.37 4.59 5.50
CA ILE A 69 -11.16 3.80 5.32
C ILE A 69 -11.30 2.57 6.23
N ALA A 70 -11.34 1.39 5.62
CA ALA A 70 -11.45 0.11 6.29
C ALA A 70 -10.20 -0.73 6.05
N ALA A 71 -9.66 -1.31 7.12
CA ALA A 71 -8.54 -2.25 7.06
C ALA A 71 -8.96 -3.58 7.69
N PHE A 72 -8.64 -4.69 7.03
CA PHE A 72 -9.00 -6.04 7.48
C PHE A 72 -7.81 -7.00 7.39
N THR A 73 -7.76 -7.95 8.31
CA THR A 73 -6.67 -8.92 8.46
C THR A 73 -7.21 -10.34 8.54
N SER A 74 -6.34 -11.32 8.29
CA SER A 74 -6.59 -12.75 8.43
C SER A 74 -5.28 -13.46 8.77
N GLU A 75 -5.36 -14.49 9.61
CA GLU A 75 -4.24 -15.40 9.90
C GLU A 75 -4.26 -16.64 8.99
N ASP A 76 -5.40 -16.92 8.34
CA ASP A 76 -5.63 -18.14 7.55
C ASP A 76 -5.31 -17.97 6.06
N VAL A 77 -5.07 -16.73 5.62
CA VAL A 77 -4.96 -16.37 4.19
C VAL A 77 -3.79 -15.42 3.99
N ASN A 78 -2.92 -15.71 3.02
CA ASN A 78 -1.90 -14.78 2.58
C ASN A 78 -2.56 -13.56 1.89
N LEU A 79 -2.59 -12.44 2.61
CA LEU A 79 -3.26 -11.21 2.16
C LEU A 79 -2.61 -10.58 0.92
N PHE A 80 -1.31 -10.79 0.71
CA PHE A 80 -0.62 -10.26 -0.47
C PHE A 80 -1.06 -10.98 -1.74
N LYS A 81 -1.14 -12.32 -1.71
CA LYS A 81 -1.74 -13.12 -2.81
C LYS A 81 -3.19 -12.76 -3.05
N LEU A 82 -3.96 -12.57 -1.97
CA LEU A 82 -5.36 -12.18 -2.08
C LEU A 82 -5.52 -10.82 -2.77
N SER A 83 -4.64 -9.86 -2.49
CA SER A 83 -4.60 -8.58 -3.18
C SER A 83 -4.41 -8.74 -4.69
N ASP A 84 -3.51 -9.62 -5.13
CA ASP A 84 -3.26 -9.88 -6.55
C ASP A 84 -4.45 -10.59 -7.22
N GLU A 85 -5.05 -11.59 -6.55
CA GLU A 85 -6.23 -12.30 -7.08
C GLU A 85 -7.44 -11.38 -7.21
N MET A 86 -7.64 -10.48 -6.26
CA MET A 86 -8.66 -9.43 -6.33
C MET A 86 -8.36 -8.43 -7.45
N ALA A 87 -7.10 -8.05 -7.65
CA ALA A 87 -6.71 -7.16 -8.74
C ALA A 87 -6.95 -7.77 -10.13
N LYS A 88 -6.77 -9.10 -10.30
CA LYS A 88 -7.13 -9.83 -11.54
C LYS A 88 -8.62 -9.73 -11.87
N LYS A 89 -9.47 -9.53 -10.85
CA LYS A 89 -10.91 -9.30 -10.97
C LYS A 89 -11.28 -7.82 -11.12
N GLY A 90 -10.30 -6.92 -11.11
CA GLY A 90 -10.50 -5.46 -11.21
C GLY A 90 -10.67 -4.75 -9.87
N TRP A 91 -10.54 -5.45 -8.74
CA TRP A 91 -10.63 -4.88 -7.41
C TRP A 91 -9.26 -4.44 -6.90
N ILE A 92 -9.02 -3.13 -6.87
CA ILE A 92 -7.78 -2.58 -6.32
C ILE A 92 -7.94 -2.37 -4.81
N ILE A 93 -7.44 -3.33 -4.04
CA ILE A 93 -7.31 -3.26 -2.58
C ILE A 93 -5.83 -3.10 -2.23
N GLN A 94 -5.52 -2.28 -1.24
CA GLN A 94 -4.14 -1.96 -0.87
C GLN A 94 -3.64 -2.91 0.20
N ALA A 95 -2.69 -3.77 -0.13
CA ALA A 95 -1.98 -4.53 0.88
C ALA A 95 -1.08 -3.63 1.73
N GLN A 96 -1.13 -3.80 3.04
CA GLN A 96 -0.33 -3.08 4.01
C GLN A 96 0.52 -4.07 4.80
N LYS A 97 1.83 -3.79 4.84
CA LYS A 97 2.76 -4.50 5.72
C LYS A 97 2.36 -4.29 7.19
N GLY A 98 2.46 -5.36 7.98
CA GLY A 98 2.31 -5.29 9.43
C GLY A 98 3.52 -4.63 10.11
N ILE A 99 3.31 -4.05 11.28
CA ILE A 99 4.36 -3.43 12.11
C ILE A 99 4.53 -4.29 13.36
N GLN A 100 5.55 -5.14 13.36
CA GLN A 100 5.75 -6.18 14.39
C GLN A 100 5.95 -5.62 15.80
N ASN A 101 6.82 -4.61 15.96
CA ASN A 101 7.08 -3.97 17.26
C ASN A 101 5.84 -3.27 17.85
N MET A 102 4.90 -2.84 17.01
CA MET A 102 3.61 -2.28 17.42
C MET A 102 2.48 -3.32 17.48
N LYS A 103 2.77 -4.59 17.21
CA LYS A 103 1.79 -5.70 17.14
C LYS A 103 0.65 -5.44 16.16
N ILE A 104 0.94 -4.75 15.06
CA ILE A 104 -0.02 -4.51 13.98
C ILE A 104 0.18 -5.60 12.92
N PRO A 105 -0.82 -6.46 12.64
CA PRO A 105 -0.68 -7.51 11.64
C PRO A 105 -0.73 -6.93 10.21
N PRO A 106 -0.26 -7.68 9.20
CA PRO A 106 -0.54 -7.36 7.80
C PRO A 106 -2.05 -7.20 7.55
N SER A 107 -2.42 -6.32 6.62
CA SER A 107 -3.83 -6.05 6.34
C SER A 107 -4.09 -5.67 4.89
N LEU A 108 -5.35 -5.71 4.50
CA LEU A 108 -5.86 -5.16 3.26
C LEU A 108 -6.68 -3.92 3.58
N HIS A 109 -6.34 -2.82 2.93
CA HIS A 109 -6.97 -1.51 3.07
C HIS A 109 -7.80 -1.17 1.85
N LEU A 110 -9.01 -0.68 2.08
CA LEU A 110 -9.90 -0.16 1.04
C LEU A 110 -10.54 1.16 1.49
N THR A 111 -10.57 2.13 0.56
CA THR A 111 -11.33 3.37 0.72
C THR A 111 -12.72 3.20 0.10
N ILE A 112 -13.75 3.27 0.95
CA ILE A 112 -15.14 3.10 0.55
C ILE A 112 -15.69 4.41 0.01
N THR A 113 -15.88 4.45 -1.31
CA THR A 113 -16.52 5.54 -2.06
C THR A 113 -17.98 5.20 -2.41
N PRO A 114 -18.80 6.17 -2.87
CA PRO A 114 -20.23 5.96 -3.14
C PRO A 114 -20.56 4.84 -4.15
N ILE A 115 -19.65 4.49 -5.08
CA ILE A 115 -19.88 3.43 -6.07
C ILE A 115 -20.01 2.05 -5.42
N HIS A 116 -19.35 1.84 -4.28
CA HIS A 116 -19.39 0.55 -3.57
C HIS A 116 -20.78 0.19 -3.05
N ASP A 117 -21.71 1.16 -2.91
CA ASP A 117 -23.09 0.84 -2.53
C ASP A 117 -23.79 -0.02 -3.60
N GLU A 118 -23.34 0.08 -4.85
CA GLU A 118 -23.87 -0.64 -6.00
C GLU A 118 -23.05 -1.90 -6.33
N THR A 119 -21.79 -1.97 -5.88
CA THR A 119 -20.86 -3.02 -6.27
C THR A 119 -20.42 -3.94 -5.13
N VAL A 120 -20.82 -3.67 -3.87
CA VAL A 120 -20.39 -4.43 -2.69
C VAL A 120 -20.71 -5.93 -2.78
N ASP A 121 -21.86 -6.33 -3.33
CA ASP A 121 -22.21 -7.75 -3.42
C ASP A 121 -21.27 -8.51 -4.36
N ALA A 122 -20.99 -7.92 -5.54
CA ALA A 122 -20.05 -8.48 -6.50
C ALA A 122 -18.63 -8.54 -5.91
N MET A 123 -18.22 -7.51 -5.17
CA MET A 123 -16.92 -7.49 -4.49
C MET A 123 -16.80 -8.61 -3.45
N LEU A 124 -17.85 -8.84 -2.66
CA LEU A 124 -17.86 -9.88 -1.63
C LEU A 124 -17.91 -11.29 -2.23
N GLU A 125 -18.59 -11.47 -3.37
CA GLU A 125 -18.60 -12.73 -4.11
C GLU A 125 -17.20 -13.05 -4.67
N ASP A 126 -16.57 -12.09 -5.35
CA ASP A 126 -15.20 -12.25 -5.85
C ASP A 126 -14.21 -12.44 -4.70
N LEU A 127 -14.35 -11.70 -3.59
CA LEU A 127 -13.54 -11.90 -2.39
C LEU A 127 -13.58 -13.35 -1.94
N LYS A 128 -14.77 -13.91 -1.76
CA LYS A 128 -14.91 -15.32 -1.34
C LYS A 128 -14.25 -16.29 -2.32
N ALA A 129 -14.43 -16.07 -3.62
CA ALA A 129 -13.81 -16.91 -4.64
C ALA A 129 -12.28 -16.82 -4.61
N CYS A 130 -11.73 -15.61 -4.50
CA CYS A 130 -10.30 -15.36 -4.40
C CYS A 130 -9.71 -15.91 -3.09
N THR A 131 -10.40 -15.77 -1.96
CA THR A 131 -10.01 -16.38 -0.67
C THR A 131 -9.83 -17.88 -0.80
N GLU A 132 -10.80 -18.58 -1.42
CA GLU A 132 -10.74 -20.03 -1.58
C GLU A 132 -9.68 -20.46 -2.61
N ALA A 133 -9.40 -19.64 -3.62
CA ALA A 133 -8.28 -19.86 -4.53
C ALA A 133 -6.95 -19.76 -3.80
N VAL A 134 -6.74 -18.70 -3.01
CA VAL A 134 -5.49 -18.46 -2.27
C VAL A 134 -5.23 -19.54 -1.23
N LYS A 135 -6.25 -20.01 -0.50
CA LYS A 135 -6.10 -21.10 0.48
C LYS A 135 -5.60 -22.42 -0.14
N LYS A 136 -5.84 -22.63 -1.44
CA LYS A 136 -5.39 -23.83 -2.17
C LYS A 136 -4.00 -23.65 -2.78
N MET A 137 -3.45 -22.44 -2.76
CA MET A 137 -2.11 -22.17 -3.26
C MET A 137 -1.08 -22.60 -2.19
N PRO A 138 -0.12 -23.48 -2.52
CA PRO A 138 0.98 -23.73 -1.61
C PRO A 138 1.79 -22.43 -1.41
N PRO A 139 2.50 -22.29 -0.26
CA PRO A 139 3.58 -21.33 -0.17
C PRO A 139 4.56 -21.58 -1.31
N SER A 140 4.95 -20.53 -2.05
CA SER A 140 5.97 -20.72 -3.09
C SER A 140 7.34 -20.94 -2.43
N GLU A 141 8.25 -21.62 -3.13
CA GLU A 141 9.64 -21.79 -2.66
C GLU A 141 10.31 -20.43 -2.39
N THR A 142 9.97 -19.42 -3.20
CA THR A 142 10.45 -18.05 -3.03
C THR A 142 9.91 -17.41 -1.75
N GLU A 143 8.67 -17.65 -1.35
CA GLU A 143 8.11 -17.14 -0.09
C GLU A 143 8.81 -17.75 1.12
N GLY A 144 8.99 -19.07 1.11
CA GLY A 144 9.71 -19.76 2.20
C GLY A 144 11.16 -19.27 2.32
N LEU A 145 11.82 -18.99 1.20
CA LEU A 145 13.16 -18.42 1.19
C LEU A 145 13.19 -17.01 1.79
N LEU A 146 12.25 -16.15 1.39
CA LEU A 146 12.16 -14.77 1.88
C LEU A 146 11.83 -14.69 3.37
N ASP A 147 10.93 -15.54 3.86
CA ASP A 147 10.62 -15.62 5.28
C ASP A 147 11.83 -16.09 6.09
N THR A 148 12.58 -17.07 5.57
CA THR A 148 13.83 -17.53 6.20
C THR A 148 14.88 -16.42 6.25
N PHE A 149 15.07 -15.70 5.14
CA PHE A 149 15.98 -14.55 5.10
C PHE A 149 15.56 -13.45 6.07
N GLY A 150 14.28 -13.10 6.10
CA GLY A 150 13.72 -12.11 7.04
C GLY A 150 13.97 -12.48 8.49
N LEU A 151 13.77 -13.77 8.83
CA LEU A 151 13.99 -14.30 10.16
C LEU A 151 15.47 -14.24 10.57
N ILE A 152 16.39 -14.64 9.68
CA ILE A 152 17.84 -14.50 9.90
C ILE A 152 18.23 -13.03 10.10
N LEU A 153 17.72 -12.13 9.27
CA LEU A 153 18.02 -10.70 9.36
C LEU A 153 17.51 -10.10 10.67
N SER A 154 16.31 -10.50 11.12
CA SER A 154 15.74 -10.06 12.40
C SER A 154 16.54 -10.55 13.61
N MET A 155 17.16 -11.74 13.54
CA MET A 155 18.05 -12.25 14.59
C MET A 155 19.40 -11.54 14.63
N LEU A 156 19.85 -11.03 13.48
CA LEU A 156 21.13 -10.33 13.34
C LEU A 156 21.01 -8.81 13.57
N ALA A 157 19.80 -8.26 13.46
CA ALA A 157 19.51 -6.85 13.70
C ALA A 157 19.61 -6.55 15.20
N PRO A 158 20.52 -5.66 15.65
CA PRO A 158 20.62 -5.29 17.05
C PRO A 158 19.37 -4.50 17.50
N GLU A 159 18.85 -4.78 18.71
CA GLU A 159 17.70 -4.05 19.29
C GLU A 159 17.99 -2.55 19.48
N GLU A 160 19.25 -2.19 19.73
CA GLU A 160 19.74 -0.83 19.78
C GLU A 160 21.06 -0.75 19.00
N MET A 161 21.07 0.01 17.89
CA MET A 161 22.30 0.36 17.19
C MET A 161 22.66 1.81 17.49
N ASP A 162 23.93 2.04 17.87
CA ASP A 162 24.47 3.39 17.88
C ASP A 162 24.58 3.95 16.44
N ILE A 163 24.71 5.27 16.33
CA ILE A 163 24.75 5.99 15.04
C ILE A 163 25.93 5.51 14.17
N ALA A 164 27.05 5.10 14.77
CA ALA A 164 28.23 4.67 14.03
C ALA A 164 28.07 3.25 13.47
N ALA A 165 27.43 2.35 14.22
CA ALA A 165 27.05 1.02 13.79
C ALA A 165 25.99 1.08 12.67
N MET A 166 24.97 1.94 12.83
CA MET A 166 24.00 2.26 11.78
C MET A 166 24.71 2.76 10.51
N GLY A 167 25.60 3.75 10.63
CA GLY A 167 26.34 4.28 9.48
C GLY A 167 27.13 3.22 8.72
N LYS A 168 27.83 2.32 9.43
CA LYS A 168 28.55 1.20 8.80
C LYS A 168 27.59 0.21 8.13
N LEU A 169 26.50 -0.14 8.80
CA LEU A 169 25.48 -1.03 8.24
C LEU A 169 24.90 -0.43 6.96
N PHE A 170 24.53 0.85 6.96
CA PHE A 170 24.04 1.55 5.78
C PHE A 170 25.05 1.51 4.63
N THR A 171 26.33 1.79 4.88
CA THR A 171 27.36 1.75 3.84
C THR A 171 27.57 0.33 3.27
N GLU A 172 27.58 -0.69 4.12
CA GLU A 172 27.71 -2.08 3.65
C GLU A 172 26.46 -2.56 2.92
N MET A 173 25.28 -2.12 3.36
CA MET A 173 24.03 -2.38 2.66
C MET A 173 23.95 -1.66 1.32
N GLU A 174 24.40 -0.42 1.21
CA GLU A 174 24.47 0.33 -0.04
C GLU A 174 25.37 -0.39 -1.06
N LYS A 175 26.56 -0.86 -0.63
CA LYS A 175 27.42 -1.69 -1.47
C LYS A 175 26.75 -3.00 -1.90
N ALA A 176 26.03 -3.65 -0.99
CA ALA A 176 25.30 -4.88 -1.31
C ALA A 176 24.16 -4.60 -2.30
N MET A 177 23.46 -3.47 -2.16
CA MET A 177 22.42 -3.02 -3.09
C MET A 177 23.00 -2.71 -4.47
N ASP A 178 24.17 -2.07 -4.57
CA ASP A 178 24.85 -1.86 -5.85
C ASP A 178 25.26 -3.19 -6.50
N GLN A 179 25.72 -4.15 -5.70
CA GLN A 179 26.19 -5.43 -6.20
C GLN A 179 25.05 -6.37 -6.63
N TYR A 180 23.97 -6.43 -5.85
CA TYR A 180 22.89 -7.41 -6.02
C TYR A 180 21.59 -6.80 -6.55
N GLY A 181 21.44 -5.47 -6.50
CA GLY A 181 20.26 -4.72 -6.92
C GLY A 181 19.78 -5.08 -8.33
N PRO A 182 20.64 -5.12 -9.37
CA PRO A 182 20.22 -5.52 -10.71
C PRO A 182 19.62 -6.93 -10.75
N LYS A 183 20.18 -7.86 -9.97
CA LYS A 183 19.67 -9.23 -9.88
C LYS A 183 18.34 -9.31 -9.12
N ILE A 184 18.18 -8.49 -8.08
CA ILE A 184 16.90 -8.35 -7.36
C ILE A 184 15.83 -7.79 -8.29
N MET A 185 16.14 -6.74 -9.07
CA MET A 185 15.24 -6.17 -10.07
C MET A 185 14.82 -7.21 -11.12
N GLN A 186 15.75 -8.05 -11.58
CA GLN A 186 15.46 -9.15 -12.51
C GLN A 186 14.53 -10.20 -11.90
N VAL A 187 14.81 -10.66 -10.68
CA VAL A 187 14.01 -11.68 -9.99
C VAL A 187 12.59 -11.17 -9.69
N LEU A 188 12.46 -9.89 -9.37
CA LEU A 188 11.17 -9.23 -9.13
C LEU A 188 10.46 -8.81 -10.42
N GLY A 189 11.07 -9.00 -11.59
CA GLY A 189 10.49 -8.63 -12.88
C GLY A 189 10.34 -7.12 -13.10
N LEU A 190 11.14 -6.30 -12.41
CA LEU A 190 11.05 -4.83 -12.42
C LEU A 190 11.79 -4.16 -13.58
N GLU A 191 12.50 -4.92 -14.41
CA GLU A 191 13.31 -4.41 -15.54
C GLU A 191 12.50 -3.62 -16.59
N LYS A 192 11.18 -3.85 -16.66
CA LYS A 192 10.27 -3.22 -17.65
C LYS A 192 9.21 -2.33 -16.99
N GLY A 193 9.45 -1.91 -15.74
CA GLY A 193 8.48 -1.20 -14.92
C GLY A 193 7.77 -2.09 -13.91
N PHE A 194 6.78 -1.54 -13.20
CA PHE A 194 6.08 -2.29 -12.15
C PHE A 194 5.24 -3.42 -12.75
N PRO A 195 5.34 -4.66 -12.20
CA PRO A 195 4.44 -5.74 -12.58
C PRO A 195 2.99 -5.41 -12.19
N LYS A 196 2.04 -6.05 -12.87
CA LYS A 196 0.61 -5.93 -12.51
C LYS A 196 0.29 -6.62 -11.17
N GLU A 197 1.00 -7.71 -10.89
CA GLU A 197 0.90 -8.47 -9.64
C GLU A 197 2.04 -8.02 -8.73
N MET A 198 1.68 -7.43 -7.59
CA MET A 198 2.61 -6.79 -6.66
C MET A 198 2.73 -7.55 -5.34
N GLY A 199 1.90 -8.58 -5.12
CA GLY A 199 1.84 -9.34 -3.87
C GLY A 199 3.19 -9.92 -3.45
N MET A 200 3.97 -10.45 -4.39
CA MET A 200 5.31 -10.97 -4.09
C MET A 200 6.28 -9.88 -3.61
N ILE A 201 6.23 -8.69 -4.22
CA ILE A 201 7.05 -7.54 -3.81
C ILE A 201 6.61 -7.07 -2.42
N PHE A 202 5.31 -6.99 -2.16
CA PHE A 202 4.81 -6.61 -0.85
C PHE A 202 5.14 -7.64 0.23
N GLN A 203 5.10 -8.94 -0.10
CA GLN A 203 5.51 -9.99 0.82
C GLN A 203 7.01 -9.92 1.14
N LEU A 204 7.86 -9.72 0.12
CA LEU A 204 9.29 -9.47 0.33
C LEU A 204 9.52 -8.30 1.30
N LEU A 205 8.91 -7.16 1.01
CA LEU A 205 9.05 -5.96 1.85
C LEU A 205 8.50 -6.20 3.26
N ALA A 206 7.45 -7.03 3.40
CA ALA A 206 6.87 -7.40 4.68
C ALA A 206 7.77 -8.30 5.52
N SER A 207 8.50 -9.24 4.90
CA SER A 207 9.41 -10.16 5.60
C SER A 207 10.74 -9.51 6.00
N LEU A 208 11.10 -8.36 5.43
CA LEU A 208 12.33 -7.63 5.78
C LEU A 208 12.17 -6.71 7.02
N PRO A 209 13.24 -6.45 7.79
CA PRO A 209 13.28 -5.37 8.78
C PRO A 209 12.90 -4.01 8.16
N PRO A 210 12.27 -3.09 8.91
CA PRO A 210 11.78 -1.81 8.38
C PRO A 210 12.84 -1.00 7.63
N GLU A 211 14.04 -0.87 8.20
CA GLU A 211 15.15 -0.08 7.66
C GLU A 211 15.61 -0.64 6.30
N ILE A 212 15.57 -1.96 6.18
CA ILE A 212 15.99 -2.69 4.97
C ILE A 212 14.92 -2.61 3.90
N ALA A 213 13.66 -2.74 4.29
CA ALA A 213 12.53 -2.56 3.39
C ALA A 213 12.49 -1.14 2.81
N GLU A 214 12.79 -0.12 3.63
CA GLU A 214 12.86 1.28 3.21
C GLU A 214 14.01 1.54 2.22
N LEU A 215 15.22 1.00 2.50
CA LEU A 215 16.36 1.11 1.61
C LEU A 215 16.10 0.43 0.26
N LEU A 216 15.56 -0.80 0.28
CA LEU A 216 15.21 -1.54 -0.92
C LEU A 216 14.13 -0.81 -1.74
N SER A 217 13.10 -0.28 -1.08
CA SER A 217 12.05 0.49 -1.75
C SER A 217 12.61 1.74 -2.40
N SER A 218 13.50 2.46 -1.70
CA SER A 218 14.16 3.65 -2.22
C SER A 218 15.03 3.33 -3.44
N TYR A 219 15.84 2.27 -3.37
CA TYR A 219 16.65 1.81 -4.49
C TYR A 219 15.79 1.45 -5.71
N ILE A 220 14.72 0.66 -5.53
CA ILE A 220 13.81 0.28 -6.62
C ILE A 220 13.23 1.53 -7.28
N VAL A 221 12.72 2.48 -6.50
CA VAL A 221 12.15 3.72 -7.01
C VAL A 221 13.22 4.51 -7.79
N VAL A 222 14.40 4.70 -7.22
CA VAL A 222 15.50 5.45 -7.84
C VAL A 222 15.94 4.82 -9.17
N GLU A 223 16.15 3.51 -9.22
CA GLU A 223 16.54 2.81 -10.43
C GLU A 223 15.47 2.88 -11.52
N MET A 224 14.19 2.77 -11.13
CA MET A 224 13.09 2.90 -12.09
C MET A 224 13.01 4.29 -12.74
N PHE A 225 13.36 5.35 -12.00
CA PHE A 225 13.37 6.71 -12.55
C PHE A 225 14.67 7.07 -13.27
N HIS A 226 15.79 6.39 -12.98
CA HIS A 226 17.04 6.53 -13.74
C HIS A 226 17.03 5.75 -15.05
N GLY A 227 16.35 4.59 -15.10
CA GLY A 227 16.33 3.71 -16.26
C GLY A 227 15.57 4.24 -17.49
N GLY A 228 14.74 5.28 -17.33
CA GLY A 228 13.86 5.79 -18.39
C GLY A 228 12.72 4.81 -18.71
N LEU A 229 11.48 5.27 -18.54
CA LEU A 229 10.30 4.57 -19.07
C LEU A 229 10.29 4.58 -20.60
#